data_AF-A0A502CW97-F1
#
_entry.id   AF-A0A502CW97-F1
#
_cell.length_a   1.000
_cell.length_b   1.000
_cell.length_c   1.000
_cell.angle_alpha   90.00
_cell.angle_beta   90.00
_cell.angle_gamma   90.00
#
_symmetry.space_group_name_H-M   'P 1'
#
loop_
_entity.id
_entity.type
_entity.pdbx_description
1 polymer ?
#
loop_
_entity_poly.entity_id
_entity_poly.type
_entity_poly.pdbx_seq_one_letter_code
_entity_poly.pdbx_strand_id
1 'polypeptide(L)'
;MAPQRDARRYAFLVGTAEGAALRAAHEWAFGVLSATDRAAVVAAVQDHTMAGIRLTPDDIPALARLVVAAERRRSGQVLESLPTSLQVRVHATVVAAMTWDEAAYAAWEPPADGAEDEVPPRDRGWDSIDDHQVYRFTHHSQEVIGGSQAVFRRRGG
;
A
#
# COMPACT_ATOMS: atom_id res chain seq x y z
N MET A 1 -18.80 -13.79 -20.80
CA MET A 1 -19.32 -12.44 -20.44
C MET A 1 -19.23 -12.07 -18.95
N ALA A 2 -18.88 -12.98 -18.04
CA ALA A 2 -18.70 -12.67 -16.61
C ALA A 2 -17.43 -11.85 -16.19
N PRO A 3 -16.26 -11.94 -16.87
CA PRO A 3 -15.02 -11.42 -16.29
C PRO A 3 -14.96 -9.89 -16.16
N GLN A 4 -15.65 -9.18 -17.06
CA GLN A 4 -15.74 -7.71 -17.01
C GLN A 4 -16.66 -7.21 -15.88
N ARG A 5 -17.63 -8.02 -15.44
CA ARG A 5 -18.54 -7.65 -14.34
C ARG A 5 -17.82 -7.67 -13.00
N ASP A 6 -17.02 -8.70 -12.75
CA ASP A 6 -16.32 -8.84 -11.47
C ASP A 6 -15.14 -7.87 -11.37
N ALA A 7 -14.49 -7.51 -12.48
CA ALA A 7 -13.50 -6.44 -12.50
C ALA A 7 -14.09 -5.08 -12.09
N ARG A 8 -15.27 -4.70 -12.63
CA ARG A 8 -15.93 -3.43 -12.25
C ARG A 8 -16.38 -3.42 -10.79
N ARG A 9 -16.93 -4.54 -10.30
CA ARG A 9 -17.33 -4.69 -8.88
C ARG A 9 -16.12 -4.63 -7.96
N TYR A 10 -15.04 -5.29 -8.33
CA TYR A 10 -13.79 -5.23 -7.60
C TYR A 10 -13.28 -3.79 -7.49
N ALA A 11 -13.21 -3.05 -8.59
CA ALA A 11 -12.79 -1.65 -8.59
C ALA A 11 -13.69 -0.76 -7.70
N PHE A 12 -15.01 -0.98 -7.73
CA PHE A 12 -15.94 -0.33 -6.82
C PHE A 12 -15.61 -0.60 -5.35
N LEU A 13 -15.37 -1.86 -4.98
CA LEU A 13 -15.03 -2.27 -3.61
C LEU A 13 -13.68 -1.69 -3.17
N VAL A 14 -12.69 -1.67 -4.06
CA VAL A 14 -11.39 -1.03 -3.81
C VAL A 14 -11.56 0.47 -3.53
N GLY A 15 -12.46 1.16 -4.24
CA GLY A 15 -12.73 2.58 -4.00
C GLY A 15 -13.51 2.85 -2.71
N THR A 16 -14.50 2.00 -2.38
CA THR A 16 -15.57 2.37 -1.43
C THR A 16 -15.60 1.59 -0.13
N ALA A 17 -15.07 0.36 -0.09
CA ALA A 17 -15.16 -0.46 1.11
C ALA A 17 -14.29 0.09 2.25
N GLU A 18 -14.51 -0.38 3.47
CA GLU A 18 -13.56 -0.13 4.56
C GLU A 18 -12.27 -0.92 4.32
N GLY A 19 -11.11 -0.33 4.62
CA GLY A 19 -9.80 -0.97 4.43
C GLY A 19 -9.66 -2.31 5.17
N ALA A 20 -10.22 -2.43 6.38
CA ALA A 20 -10.19 -3.68 7.15
C ALA A 20 -11.03 -4.79 6.49
N ALA A 21 -12.23 -4.46 6.01
CA ALA A 21 -13.11 -5.39 5.31
C ALA A 21 -12.48 -5.86 3.99
N LEU A 22 -11.92 -4.93 3.21
CA LEU A 22 -11.23 -5.24 1.96
C LEU A 22 -10.00 -6.14 2.20
N ARG A 23 -9.24 -5.90 3.27
CA ARG A 23 -8.11 -6.76 3.66
C ARG A 23 -8.58 -8.16 4.03
N ALA A 24 -9.60 -8.29 4.86
CA ALA A 24 -10.16 -9.59 5.24
C ALA A 24 -10.65 -10.40 4.03
N ALA A 25 -11.27 -9.73 3.04
CA ALA A 25 -11.68 -10.37 1.79
C ALA A 25 -10.49 -10.86 0.96
N HIS A 26 -9.39 -10.09 0.90
CA HIS A 26 -8.16 -10.53 0.23
C HIS A 26 -7.46 -11.67 0.99
N GLU A 27 -7.46 -11.64 2.33
CA GLU A 27 -6.92 -12.74 3.14
C GLU A 27 -7.66 -14.05 2.85
N TRP A 28 -9.00 -14.00 2.84
CA TRP A 28 -9.81 -15.16 2.46
C TRP A 28 -9.54 -15.59 1.02
N ALA A 29 -9.50 -14.65 0.08
CA ALA A 29 -9.29 -14.95 -1.33
C ALA A 29 -7.94 -15.64 -1.57
N PHE A 30 -6.86 -15.15 -0.95
CA PHE A 30 -5.55 -15.77 -1.05
C PHE A 30 -5.47 -17.11 -0.32
N GLY A 31 -6.21 -17.28 0.78
CA GLY A 31 -6.31 -18.55 1.49
C GLY A 31 -6.86 -19.70 0.65
N VAL A 32 -7.71 -19.41 -0.34
CA VAL A 32 -8.28 -20.44 -1.24
C VAL A 32 -7.51 -20.62 -2.55
N LEU A 33 -6.50 -19.79 -2.83
CA LEU A 33 -5.64 -19.95 -4.01
C LEU A 33 -4.70 -21.15 -3.86
N SER A 34 -4.29 -21.72 -4.99
CA SER A 34 -3.19 -22.69 -5.01
C SER A 34 -1.87 -22.03 -4.61
N ALA A 35 -0.90 -22.81 -4.12
CA ALA A 35 0.43 -22.29 -3.78
C ALA A 35 1.12 -21.62 -4.97
N THR A 36 0.95 -22.17 -6.18
CA THR A 36 1.46 -21.59 -7.43
C THR A 36 0.82 -20.25 -7.75
N ASP A 37 -0.50 -20.15 -7.60
CA ASP A 37 -1.23 -18.89 -7.81
C ASP A 37 -0.79 -17.84 -6.78
N ARG A 38 -0.65 -18.21 -5.49
CA ARG A 38 -0.13 -17.31 -4.46
C ARG A 38 1.29 -16.83 -4.78
N ALA A 39 2.16 -17.70 -5.28
CA ALA A 39 3.51 -17.33 -5.69
C ALA A 39 3.51 -16.29 -6.84
N ALA A 40 2.57 -16.41 -7.79
CA ALA A 40 2.42 -15.40 -8.85
C ALA A 40 1.96 -14.04 -8.29
N VAL A 41 1.06 -14.02 -7.30
CA VAL A 41 0.66 -12.78 -6.62
C VAL A 41 1.83 -12.16 -5.85
N VAL A 42 2.63 -12.98 -5.16
CA VAL A 42 3.83 -12.50 -4.47
C VAL A 42 4.81 -11.86 -5.43
N ALA A 43 5.08 -12.49 -6.57
CA ALA A 43 5.97 -11.94 -7.60
C ALA A 43 5.46 -10.59 -8.11
N ALA A 44 4.17 -10.49 -8.45
CA ALA A 44 3.56 -9.22 -8.87
C ALA A 44 3.68 -8.12 -7.80
N VAL A 45 3.46 -8.45 -6.52
CA VAL A 45 3.62 -7.49 -5.43
C VAL A 45 5.07 -7.02 -5.30
N GLN A 46 6.03 -7.94 -5.41
CA GLN A 46 7.46 -7.62 -5.33
C GLN A 46 7.89 -6.70 -6.48
N ASP A 47 7.39 -6.96 -7.69
CA ASP A 47 7.70 -6.16 -8.89
C ASP A 47 7.14 -4.73 -8.80
N HIS A 48 5.95 -4.55 -8.21
CA HIS A 48 5.25 -3.26 -8.27
C HIS A 48 5.34 -2.40 -7.00
N THR A 49 5.59 -2.97 -5.83
CA THR A 49 5.48 -2.22 -4.57
C THR A 49 6.83 -1.79 -3.98
N MET A 50 7.95 -2.26 -4.52
CA MET A 50 9.30 -2.13 -3.92
C MET A 50 9.34 -2.60 -2.45
N ALA A 51 8.31 -3.34 -2.03
CA ALA A 51 8.10 -3.91 -0.71
C ALA A 51 7.83 -5.41 -0.86
N GLY A 52 7.82 -6.15 0.26
CA GLY A 52 7.53 -7.59 0.20
C GLY A 52 8.67 -8.46 -0.35
N ILE A 53 9.92 -7.96 -0.40
CA ILE A 53 11.10 -8.74 -0.85
C ILE A 53 11.27 -10.07 -0.07
N ARG A 54 10.85 -10.09 1.20
CA ARG A 54 10.91 -11.28 2.07
C ARG A 54 9.60 -12.04 2.15
N LEU A 55 8.59 -11.61 1.40
CA LEU A 55 7.27 -12.22 1.46
C LEU A 55 7.32 -13.59 0.79
N THR A 56 6.72 -14.56 1.45
CA THR A 56 6.53 -15.91 0.91
C THR A 56 5.08 -16.11 0.51
N PRO A 57 4.78 -17.11 -0.35
CA PRO A 57 3.40 -17.43 -0.73
C PRO A 57 2.48 -17.78 0.45
N ASP A 58 3.03 -18.12 1.61
CA ASP A 58 2.26 -18.52 2.80
C ASP A 58 2.01 -17.36 3.78
N ASP A 59 2.64 -16.20 3.57
CA ASP A 59 2.45 -14.99 4.37
C ASP A 59 1.14 -14.24 4.01
N ILE A 60 0.02 -14.96 3.98
CA ILE A 60 -1.28 -14.47 3.48
C ILE A 60 -1.72 -13.14 4.11
N PRO A 61 -1.65 -12.94 5.44
CA PRO A 61 -2.05 -11.66 6.04
C PRO A 61 -1.18 -10.48 5.57
N ALA A 62 0.12 -10.72 5.39
CA ALA A 62 1.04 -9.69 4.92
C ALA A 62 0.81 -9.40 3.42
N LEU A 63 0.55 -10.44 2.62
CA LEU A 63 0.23 -10.32 1.20
C LEU A 63 -1.05 -9.49 1.00
N ALA A 64 -2.13 -9.83 1.71
CA ALA A 64 -3.40 -9.12 1.64
C ALA A 64 -3.25 -7.64 2.01
N ARG A 65 -2.49 -7.34 3.07
CA ARG A 65 -2.21 -5.95 3.47
C ARG A 65 -1.49 -5.17 2.38
N LEU A 66 -0.47 -5.76 1.74
CA LEU A 66 0.30 -5.08 0.68
C LEU A 66 -0.52 -4.87 -0.59
N VAL A 67 -1.30 -5.87 -1.01
CA VAL A 67 -2.18 -5.75 -2.17
C VAL A 67 -3.21 -4.65 -1.94
N VAL A 68 -3.90 -4.64 -0.79
CA VAL A 68 -4.86 -3.57 -0.48
C VAL A 68 -4.20 -2.19 -0.48
N ALA A 69 -2.99 -2.07 0.09
CA ALA A 69 -2.27 -0.79 0.07
C ALA A 69 -1.90 -0.34 -1.36
N ALA A 70 -1.49 -1.27 -2.22
CA ALA A 70 -1.16 -0.98 -3.61
C ALA A 70 -2.41 -0.58 -4.41
N GLU A 71 -3.48 -1.36 -4.30
CA GLU A 71 -4.76 -1.14 -5.00
C GLU A 71 -5.45 0.17 -4.59
N ARG A 72 -5.26 0.61 -3.34
CA ARG A 72 -5.74 1.92 -2.86
C ARG A 72 -4.97 3.09 -3.43
N ARG A 73 -3.68 2.92 -3.69
CA ARG A 73 -2.81 3.96 -4.24
C ARG A 73 -2.93 4.05 -5.75
N ARG A 74 -3.03 2.90 -6.41
CA ARG A 74 -3.20 2.80 -7.86
C ARG A 74 -3.94 1.51 -8.16
N SER A 75 -5.26 1.62 -8.28
CA SER A 75 -6.11 0.46 -8.55
C SER A 75 -5.70 -0.23 -9.83
N GLY A 76 -5.72 -1.57 -9.80
CA GLY A 76 -5.33 -2.44 -10.90
C GLY A 76 -3.83 -2.72 -11.00
N GLN A 77 -2.94 -1.90 -10.43
CA GLN A 77 -1.50 -1.98 -10.74
C GLN A 77 -0.87 -3.35 -10.43
N VAL A 78 -1.27 -4.01 -9.34
CA VAL A 78 -0.72 -5.32 -8.96
C VAL A 78 -1.50 -6.45 -9.64
N LEU A 79 -2.83 -6.39 -9.63
CA LEU A 79 -3.63 -7.50 -10.13
C LEU A 79 -3.70 -7.57 -11.66
N GLU A 80 -3.50 -6.46 -12.38
CA GLU A 80 -3.47 -6.42 -13.84
C GLU A 80 -2.17 -7.00 -14.42
N SER A 81 -1.09 -7.11 -13.65
CA SER A 81 0.13 -7.79 -14.11
C SER A 81 0.06 -9.31 -14.01
N LEU A 82 -0.97 -9.84 -13.34
CA LEU A 82 -1.22 -11.27 -13.24
C LEU A 82 -1.76 -11.83 -14.56
N PRO A 83 -1.60 -13.15 -14.81
CA PRO A 83 -2.33 -13.82 -15.88
C PRO A 83 -3.83 -13.55 -15.74
N THR A 84 -4.52 -13.24 -16.85
CA THR A 84 -5.94 -12.85 -16.84
C THR A 84 -6.85 -13.86 -16.12
N SER A 85 -6.54 -15.16 -16.21
CA SER A 85 -7.31 -16.20 -15.52
C SER A 85 -7.14 -16.15 -13.99
N LEU A 86 -5.99 -15.74 -13.48
CA LEU A 86 -5.75 -15.54 -12.06
C LEU A 86 -6.40 -14.24 -11.59
N GLN A 87 -6.25 -13.15 -12.36
CA GLN A 87 -6.91 -11.88 -12.08
C GLN A 87 -8.43 -12.05 -11.91
N VAL A 88 -9.09 -12.71 -12.88
CA VAL A 88 -10.54 -12.97 -12.83
C VAL A 88 -10.92 -13.79 -11.60
N ARG A 89 -10.13 -14.81 -11.24
CA ARG A 89 -10.37 -15.61 -10.03
C ARG A 89 -10.27 -14.75 -8.78
N VAL A 90 -9.18 -13.98 -8.62
CA VAL A 90 -8.98 -13.11 -7.46
C VAL A 90 -10.13 -12.10 -7.33
N HIS A 91 -10.51 -11.42 -8.43
CA HIS A 91 -11.63 -10.47 -8.41
C HIS A 91 -12.93 -11.14 -7.98
N ALA A 92 -13.29 -12.27 -8.60
CA ALA A 92 -14.52 -12.99 -8.28
C ALA A 92 -14.54 -13.45 -6.81
N THR A 93 -13.42 -13.97 -6.31
CA THR A 93 -13.29 -14.46 -4.93
C THR A 93 -13.38 -13.32 -3.91
N VAL A 94 -12.74 -12.18 -4.16
CA VAL A 94 -12.86 -11.00 -3.29
C VAL A 94 -14.29 -10.46 -3.29
N VAL A 95 -14.90 -10.30 -4.47
CA VAL A 95 -16.29 -9.85 -4.61
C VAL A 95 -17.26 -10.78 -3.88
N ALA A 96 -17.06 -12.10 -3.98
CA ALA A 96 -17.90 -13.09 -3.31
C ALA A 96 -17.75 -13.10 -1.77
N ALA A 97 -16.62 -12.62 -1.25
CA ALA A 97 -16.34 -12.55 0.19
C ALA A 97 -16.91 -11.29 0.85
N MET A 98 -17.46 -10.35 0.07
CA MET A 98 -17.89 -9.04 0.56
C MET A 98 -19.39 -8.84 0.39
N THR A 99 -19.99 -8.15 1.35
CA THR A 99 -21.33 -7.57 1.23
C THR A 99 -21.18 -6.11 0.77
N TRP A 100 -22.04 -5.68 -0.15
CA TRP A 100 -21.99 -4.36 -0.74
C TRP A 100 -23.37 -3.93 -1.22
N ASP A 101 -23.55 -2.62 -1.34
CA ASP A 101 -24.81 -2.01 -1.78
C ASP A 101 -24.88 -1.96 -3.32
N GLU A 102 -25.82 -2.72 -3.89
CA GLU A 102 -26.04 -2.76 -5.33
C GLU A 102 -26.50 -1.41 -5.90
N ALA A 103 -27.28 -0.64 -5.15
CA ALA A 103 -27.75 0.68 -5.58
C ALA A 103 -26.59 1.68 -5.63
N ALA A 104 -25.71 1.64 -4.62
CA ALA A 104 -24.49 2.45 -4.62
C ALA A 104 -23.57 2.10 -5.80
N TYR A 105 -23.41 0.82 -6.12
CA TYR A 105 -22.63 0.38 -7.28
C TYR A 105 -23.25 0.76 -8.64
N ALA A 106 -24.58 0.74 -8.74
CA ALA A 106 -25.29 1.14 -9.95
C ALA A 106 -25.10 2.63 -10.24
N ALA A 107 -25.06 3.46 -9.20
CA ALA A 107 -24.81 4.90 -9.29
C ALA A 107 -23.32 5.27 -9.35
N TRP A 108 -22.42 4.32 -9.10
CA TRP A 108 -20.99 4.58 -9.06
C TRP A 108 -20.40 4.74 -10.45
N GLU A 109 -19.66 5.84 -10.66
CA GLU A 109 -18.82 6.05 -11.83
C GLU A 109 -17.35 5.80 -11.45
N PRO A 110 -16.62 4.98 -12.22
CA PRO A 110 -15.20 4.80 -11.98
C PRO A 110 -14.47 6.14 -12.13
N PRO A 111 -13.47 6.42 -11.29
CA PRO A 111 -12.62 7.59 -11.49
C PRO A 111 -11.99 7.54 -12.88
N ALA A 112 -11.86 8.71 -13.53
CA ALA A 112 -11.25 8.79 -14.84
C ALA A 112 -9.83 8.22 -14.81
N ASP A 113 -9.52 7.34 -15.77
CA ASP A 113 -8.21 6.69 -15.89
C ASP A 113 -7.10 7.75 -15.84
N GLY A 114 -6.16 7.61 -14.90
CA GLY A 114 -5.06 8.56 -14.78
C GLY A 114 -5.39 9.85 -14.06
N ALA A 115 -6.44 9.89 -13.23
CA ALA A 115 -6.40 10.70 -12.02
C ALA A 115 -5.21 10.19 -11.18
N GLU A 116 -4.01 10.65 -11.52
CA GLU A 116 -2.93 10.71 -10.55
C GLU A 116 -3.58 11.28 -9.32
N ASP A 117 -3.56 10.54 -8.19
CA ASP A 117 -3.74 11.17 -6.90
C ASP A 117 -2.96 12.47 -7.02
N GLU A 118 -3.65 13.61 -6.94
CA GLU A 118 -2.99 14.88 -6.69
C GLU A 118 -2.18 14.55 -5.44
N VAL A 119 -0.90 14.25 -5.64
CA VAL A 119 0.02 13.99 -4.55
C VAL A 119 -0.10 15.31 -3.81
N PRO A 120 -0.72 15.35 -2.61
CA PRO A 120 -0.88 16.61 -1.90
C PRO A 120 0.50 17.23 -1.94
N PRO A 121 0.63 18.50 -2.39
CA PRO A 121 1.92 19.07 -2.71
C PRO A 121 2.85 18.69 -1.57
N ARG A 122 4.02 18.15 -1.92
CA ARG A 122 5.06 17.82 -0.96
C ARG A 122 5.59 19.12 -0.36
N ASP A 123 4.74 19.88 0.32
CA ASP A 123 5.08 21.04 1.13
C ASP A 123 5.77 20.60 2.43
N ARG A 124 6.10 19.31 2.54
CA ARG A 124 7.04 18.75 3.51
C ARG A 124 7.96 17.75 2.83
N GLY A 125 8.66 18.20 1.78
CA GLY A 125 9.88 17.54 1.32
C GLY A 125 10.95 17.55 2.41
N TRP A 126 12.05 16.82 2.20
CA TRP A 126 13.22 16.81 3.08
C TRP A 126 13.80 18.21 3.37
N ASP A 127 13.41 19.21 2.59
CA ASP A 127 13.74 20.63 2.76
C ASP A 127 13.01 21.30 3.95
N SER A 128 11.97 20.67 4.53
CA SER A 128 11.25 21.19 5.71
C SER A 128 11.66 20.51 7.02
N ILE A 129 12.75 19.73 7.03
CA ILE A 129 13.17 18.98 8.22
C ILE A 129 13.62 19.90 9.35
N ASP A 130 14.12 21.09 9.02
CA ASP A 130 14.56 22.13 9.97
C ASP A 130 13.40 22.73 10.78
N ASP A 131 12.16 22.64 10.28
CA ASP A 131 10.95 23.10 10.95
C ASP A 131 10.20 21.99 11.70
N HIS A 132 10.71 20.76 11.66
CA HIS A 132 10.12 19.64 12.41
C HIS A 132 10.58 19.70 13.87
N GLN A 133 9.63 19.83 14.82
CA GLN A 133 9.94 19.96 16.26
C GLN A 133 10.80 18.80 16.81
N VAL A 134 10.67 17.61 16.20
CA VAL A 134 11.47 16.42 16.54
C VAL A 134 12.94 16.55 16.09
N TYR A 135 13.21 17.23 14.97
CA TYR A 135 14.57 17.43 14.46
C TYR A 135 15.31 18.53 15.23
N ARG A 136 14.60 19.61 15.62
CA ARG A 136 15.16 20.65 16.50
C ARG A 136 15.61 20.11 17.85
N PHE A 137 14.91 19.12 18.41
CA PHE A 137 15.33 18.47 19.66
C PHE A 137 16.67 17.72 19.51
N THR A 138 16.86 17.02 18.38
CA THR A 138 18.09 16.26 18.11
C THR A 138 19.28 17.16 17.81
N HIS A 139 19.10 18.26 17.06
CA HIS A 139 20.19 19.21 16.78
C HIS A 139 20.59 20.01 18.03
N HIS A 140 19.61 20.45 18.84
CA HIS A 140 19.89 21.18 20.08
C HIS A 140 20.61 20.30 21.13
N SER A 141 20.26 19.02 21.22
CA SER A 141 20.98 18.10 22.12
C SER A 141 22.42 17.83 21.65
N GLN A 142 22.68 17.82 20.35
CA GLN A 142 24.04 17.70 19.82
C GLN A 142 24.89 18.97 20.02
N GLU A 143 24.32 20.17 19.91
CA GLU A 143 25.03 21.42 20.24
C GLU A 143 25.35 21.54 21.73
N VAL A 144 24.42 21.14 22.60
CA VAL A 144 24.62 21.16 24.06
C VAL A 144 25.66 20.13 24.51
N ILE A 145 25.73 18.97 23.86
CA ILE A 145 26.70 17.92 24.18
C ILE A 145 28.06 18.19 23.48
N GLY A 146 28.07 18.73 22.27
CA GLY A 146 29.27 19.07 21.50
C GLY A 146 29.98 20.36 21.94
N GLY A 147 29.27 21.29 22.58
CA GLY A 147 29.82 22.56 23.09
C GLY A 147 30.66 22.45 24.37
N SER A 148 30.80 21.27 24.97
CA SER A 148 31.57 21.07 26.21
C SER A 148 32.99 20.52 26.02
N GLN A 149 33.61 20.72 24.86
CA GLN A 149 35.05 20.50 24.70
C GLN A 149 35.76 21.71 24.08
N ALA A 150 36.18 22.65 24.93
CA ALA A 150 37.44 23.39 24.78
C ALA A 150 37.67 24.39 25.93
N VAL A 151 38.18 23.93 27.08
CA VAL A 151 39.04 24.78 27.92
C VAL A 151 40.25 23.96 28.36
N PHE A 152 41.13 23.64 27.40
CA PHE A 152 42.49 23.22 27.71
C PHE A 152 43.32 24.49 27.97
N ARG A 153 43.34 24.95 29.23
CA ARG A 153 44.25 26.03 29.65
C ARG A 153 45.68 25.50 29.64
N ARG A 154 46.42 25.85 28.60
CA ARG A 154 47.88 25.84 28.57
C ARG A 154 48.38 26.90 29.57
N ARG A 155 49.07 26.51 30.63
CA ARG A 155 49.99 27.40 31.37
C ARG A 155 51.30 26.64 31.60
N GLY A 156 52.30 26.97 30.78
CA GLY A 156 53.70 26.80 31.10
C GLY A 156 54.25 28.15 31.55
N GLY A 157 55.11 28.12 32.57
CA GLY A 157 55.73 29.27 33.22
C GLY A 157 56.14 28.87 34.62
#